data_AF-A0A3C0Z5V2-F1
#
_entry.id   AF-A0A3C0Z5V2-F1
#
_cell.length_a   1.000
_cell.length_b   1.000
_cell.length_c   1.000
_cell.angle_alpha   90.00
_cell.angle_beta   90.00
_cell.angle_gamma   90.00
#
_symmetry.space_group_name_H-M   'P 1'
#
loop_
_entity.id
_entity.type
_entity.pdbx_description
1 polymer ?
#
loop_
_entity_poly.entity_id
_entity_poly.type
_entity_poly.pdbx_seq_one_letter_code
_entity_poly.pdbx_strand_id
1 'polypeptide(L)'
;MNENNTKSIWKVIGASSMGTLIEWYDFFIFGSLSIVISTKFFPAENPTAAFLSTLATFAAGFVVRPFGALFFGRLGDIIGRKYTFMVTLMLMGGATFLIGCIPSYDTIGFWAPLLVLILRLLQGLALGGEYGGAATYVAEHAPLGQRGYWTSWIQTT
;
A
#
# COMPACT_ATOMS: atom_id res chain seq x y z
N MET A 1 20.62 -13.61 26.34
CA MET A 1 19.51 -13.08 25.51
C MET A 1 18.27 -13.92 25.79
N ASN A 2 17.19 -13.34 26.33
CA ASN A 2 15.97 -14.09 26.61
C ASN A 2 15.29 -14.51 25.29
N GLU A 3 14.90 -15.79 25.17
CA GLU A 3 14.16 -16.36 24.02
C GLU A 3 12.88 -15.58 23.64
N ASN A 4 12.32 -14.82 24.60
CA ASN A 4 11.16 -13.97 24.37
C ASN A 4 11.44 -12.80 23.39
N ASN A 5 12.69 -12.34 23.25
CA ASN A 5 13.03 -11.20 22.39
C ASN A 5 13.14 -11.60 20.91
N THR A 6 13.62 -12.81 20.62
CA THR A 6 13.71 -13.38 19.27
C THR A 6 12.34 -13.76 18.70
N LYS A 7 11.44 -14.33 19.52
CA LYS A 7 10.04 -14.59 19.10
C LYS A 7 9.28 -13.31 18.76
N SER A 8 9.58 -12.19 19.44
CA SER A 8 8.99 -10.88 19.15
C SER A 8 9.43 -10.34 17.79
N ILE A 9 10.73 -10.43 17.47
CA ILE A 9 11.30 -9.97 16.19
C ILE A 9 10.71 -10.74 14.99
N TRP A 10 10.57 -12.07 15.08
CA TRP A 10 9.95 -12.85 14.01
C TRP A 10 8.48 -12.49 13.77
N LYS A 11 7.75 -12.14 14.82
CA LYS A 11 6.35 -11.69 14.71
C LYS A 11 6.25 -10.31 14.04
N VAL A 12 7.22 -9.44 14.32
CA VAL A 12 7.36 -8.13 13.66
C VAL A 12 7.71 -8.30 12.18
N ILE A 13 8.71 -9.10 11.86
CA ILE A 13 9.14 -9.36 10.48
C ILE A 13 7.99 -9.99 9.69
N GLY A 14 7.32 -11.00 10.24
CA GLY A 14 6.17 -11.61 9.58
C GLY A 14 5.03 -10.63 9.32
N ALA A 15 4.72 -9.75 10.27
CA ALA A 15 3.70 -8.71 10.07
C ALA A 15 4.12 -7.69 8.99
N SER A 16 5.38 -7.24 9.00
CA SER A 16 5.92 -6.31 8.00
C SER A 16 5.96 -6.91 6.61
N SER A 17 6.43 -8.15 6.46
CA SER A 17 6.46 -8.88 5.19
C SER A 17 5.07 -9.14 4.63
N MET A 18 4.07 -9.44 5.47
CA MET A 18 2.69 -9.60 5.02
C MET A 18 2.12 -8.30 4.43
N GLY A 19 2.45 -7.14 5.01
CA GLY A 19 2.06 -5.84 4.46
C GLY A 19 2.63 -5.61 3.06
N THR A 20 3.94 -5.83 2.91
CA THR A 20 4.63 -5.74 1.61
C THR A 20 4.05 -6.72 0.57
N LEU A 21 3.71 -7.94 0.97
CA LEU A 21 3.08 -8.92 0.07
C LEU A 21 1.70 -8.46 -0.41
N ILE A 22 0.87 -7.94 0.49
CA ILE A 22 -0.46 -7.41 0.15
C ILE A 22 -0.31 -6.21 -0.80
N GLU A 23 0.71 -5.36 -0.58
CA GLU A 23 1.07 -4.26 -1.47
C GLU A 23 1.32 -4.74 -2.90
N TRP A 24 2.27 -5.66 -3.06
CA TRP A 24 2.62 -6.18 -4.37
C TRP A 24 1.46 -6.91 -5.04
N TYR A 25 0.66 -7.64 -4.25
CA TYR A 25 -0.51 -8.32 -4.74
C TYR A 25 -1.54 -7.35 -5.32
N ASP A 26 -1.87 -6.28 -4.60
CA ASP A 26 -2.83 -5.27 -5.07
C ASP A 26 -2.32 -4.55 -6.33
N PHE A 27 -1.05 -4.15 -6.35
CA PHE A 27 -0.48 -3.51 -7.54
C PHE A 27 -0.47 -4.43 -8.75
N PHE A 28 -0.13 -5.70 -8.55
CA PHE A 28 -0.13 -6.68 -9.61
C PHE A 28 -1.54 -6.91 -10.16
N ILE A 29 -2.54 -7.04 -9.30
CA ILE A 29 -3.94 -7.19 -9.72
C ILE A 29 -4.41 -5.97 -10.48
N PHE A 30 -4.18 -4.76 -9.96
CA PHE A 30 -4.67 -3.55 -10.63
C PHE A 30 -3.99 -3.33 -11.97
N GLY A 31 -2.68 -3.58 -12.07
CA GLY A 31 -1.93 -3.49 -13.31
C GLY A 31 -2.38 -4.53 -14.33
N SER A 32 -2.49 -5.80 -13.93
CA SER A 32 -2.89 -6.91 -14.82
C SER A 32 -4.34 -6.83 -15.27
N LEU A 33 -5.25 -6.40 -14.38
CA LEU A 33 -6.67 -6.22 -14.69
C LEU A 33 -7.01 -4.81 -15.17
N SER A 34 -6.02 -3.96 -15.47
CA SER A 34 -6.26 -2.57 -15.91
C SER A 34 -7.20 -2.47 -17.12
N ILE A 35 -7.14 -3.44 -18.05
CA ILE A 35 -8.07 -3.54 -19.19
C ILE A 35 -9.51 -3.83 -18.72
N VAL A 36 -9.71 -4.68 -17.73
CA VAL A 36 -11.05 -4.99 -17.20
C VAL A 36 -11.57 -3.80 -16.40
N ILE A 37 -10.73 -3.20 -15.56
CA ILE A 37 -11.04 -2.03 -14.74
C ILE A 37 -11.43 -0.84 -15.62
N SER A 38 -10.73 -0.61 -16.74
CA SER A 38 -11.06 0.48 -17.66
C SER A 38 -12.46 0.34 -18.25
N THR A 39 -12.88 -0.89 -18.60
CA THR A 39 -14.24 -1.13 -19.13
C THR A 39 -15.35 -1.00 -18.10
N LYS A 40 -15.04 -1.08 -16.80
CA LYS A 40 -16.04 -1.09 -15.72
C LYS A 40 -16.19 0.24 -15.02
N PHE A 41 -15.10 1.00 -14.88
CA PHE A 41 -15.10 2.23 -14.10
C PHE A 41 -14.92 3.50 -14.93
N PHE A 42 -14.62 3.42 -16.24
CA PHE A 42 -14.41 4.60 -17.07
C PHE A 42 -15.40 4.65 -18.26
N PRO A 43 -15.63 5.83 -18.86
CA PRO A 43 -16.59 5.98 -19.96
C PRO A 43 -16.21 5.12 -21.17
N ALA A 44 -17.19 4.38 -21.72
CA ALA A 44 -16.98 3.48 -22.85
C ALA A 44 -16.86 4.19 -24.23
N GLU A 45 -17.10 5.50 -24.30
CA GLU A 45 -17.09 6.29 -25.54
C GLU A 45 -15.73 6.24 -26.26
N ASN A 46 -14.64 6.21 -25.49
CA ASN A 46 -13.29 6.11 -26.02
C ASN A 46 -12.47 5.08 -25.21
N PRO A 47 -12.38 3.83 -25.68
CA PRO A 47 -11.67 2.76 -24.99
C PRO A 47 -10.21 3.08 -24.70
N THR A 48 -9.54 3.82 -25.59
CA THR A 48 -8.15 4.24 -25.40
C THR A 48 -8.03 5.26 -24.28
N ALA A 49 -8.94 6.24 -24.21
CA ALA A 49 -8.96 7.22 -23.14
C ALA A 49 -9.30 6.58 -21.78
N ALA A 50 -10.23 5.62 -21.75
CA ALA A 50 -10.57 4.86 -20.55
C ALA A 50 -9.37 4.06 -20.00
N PHE A 51 -8.65 3.38 -20.89
CA PHE A 51 -7.44 2.66 -20.52
C PHE A 51 -6.33 3.59 -20.01
N LEU A 52 -6.06 4.68 -20.73
CA LEU A 52 -5.09 5.70 -20.31
C LEU A 52 -5.46 6.32 -18.96
N SER A 53 -6.74 6.56 -18.70
CA SER A 53 -7.22 7.10 -17.41
C SER A 53 -7.06 6.10 -16.27
N THR A 54 -7.21 4.80 -16.55
CA THR A 54 -6.93 3.73 -15.57
C THR A 54 -5.44 3.69 -15.23
N LEU A 55 -4.56 3.77 -16.23
CA LEU A 55 -3.11 3.86 -16.02
C LEU A 55 -2.70 5.16 -15.30
N ALA A 56 -3.34 6.28 -15.63
CA ALA A 56 -3.12 7.55 -14.94
C ALA A 56 -3.54 7.46 -13.46
N THR A 57 -4.67 6.81 -13.18
CA THR A 57 -5.13 6.54 -11.81
C THR A 57 -4.16 5.65 -11.05
N PHE A 58 -3.60 4.64 -11.72
CA PHE A 58 -2.54 3.80 -11.17
C PHE A 58 -1.30 4.63 -10.84
N ALA A 59 -0.80 5.42 -11.80
CA ALA A 59 0.38 6.26 -11.65
C ALA A 59 0.21 7.34 -10.56
N ALA A 60 -0.98 7.92 -10.43
CA ALA A 60 -1.29 8.92 -9.42
C ALA A 60 -1.06 8.37 -7.99
N GLY A 61 -1.40 7.09 -7.75
CA GLY A 61 -1.09 6.42 -6.48
C GLY A 61 0.42 6.41 -6.17
N PHE A 62 1.28 6.24 -7.17
CA PHE A 62 2.74 6.30 -6.99
C PHE A 62 3.25 7.71 -6.70
N VAL A 63 2.73 8.71 -7.41
CA VAL A 63 3.12 10.12 -7.23
C VAL A 63 2.89 10.60 -5.81
N VAL A 64 1.88 10.05 -5.14
CA VAL A 64 1.50 10.47 -3.79
C VAL A 64 2.31 9.78 -2.68
N ARG A 65 3.04 8.69 -2.98
CA ARG A 65 3.84 7.96 -1.98
C ARG A 65 4.87 8.82 -1.22
N PRO A 66 5.64 9.74 -1.84
CA PRO A 66 6.58 10.58 -1.08
C PRO A 66 5.88 11.42 -0.01
N PHE A 67 4.66 11.89 -0.27
CA PHE A 67 3.86 12.63 0.71
C PHE A 67 3.37 11.72 1.84
N GLY A 68 2.99 10.50 1.49
CA GLY A 68 2.70 9.44 2.44
C GLY A 68 3.87 9.14 3.37
N ALA A 69 5.08 9.04 2.81
CA ALA A 69 6.31 8.80 3.56
C ALA A 69 6.59 9.91 4.56
N LEU A 70 6.42 11.18 4.16
CA LEU A 70 6.58 12.32 5.06
C LEU A 70 5.54 12.33 6.19
N PHE A 71 4.27 12.11 5.85
CA PHE A 71 3.16 12.18 6.80
C PHE A 71 3.19 11.01 7.80
N PHE A 72 3.16 9.78 7.30
CA PHE A 72 3.15 8.58 8.13
C PHE A 72 4.52 8.29 8.74
N GLY A 73 5.63 8.73 8.13
CA GLY A 73 6.94 8.68 8.76
C GLY A 73 6.98 9.52 10.04
N ARG A 74 6.55 10.79 9.96
CA ARG A 74 6.44 11.66 11.14
C ARG A 74 5.45 11.12 12.17
N LEU A 75 4.30 10.59 11.72
CA LEU A 75 3.31 9.98 12.61
C LEU A 75 3.90 8.77 13.35
N GLY A 76 4.71 7.97 12.67
CA GLY A 76 5.45 6.84 13.22
C GLY A 76 6.42 7.23 14.31
N ASP A 77 7.12 8.36 14.14
CA ASP A 77 8.07 8.86 15.14
C ASP A 77 7.36 9.47 16.38
N ILE A 78 6.13 9.99 16.24
CA ILE A 78 5.37 10.60 17.34
C ILE A 78 4.53 9.59 18.12
N ILE A 79 3.75 8.75 17.41
CA ILE A 79 2.75 7.85 18.00
C ILE A 79 3.32 6.42 18.18
N GLY A 80 4.40 6.12 17.48
CA GLY A 80 5.06 4.82 17.48
C GLY A 80 4.84 4.06 16.17
N ARG A 81 5.90 3.40 15.72
CA ARG A 81 5.97 2.73 14.42
C ARG A 81 5.02 1.55 14.28
N LYS A 82 4.83 0.77 15.34
CA LYS A 82 3.87 -0.36 15.35
C LYS A 82 2.44 0.09 15.06
N TYR A 83 1.97 1.15 15.72
CA TYR A 83 0.60 1.65 15.55
C TYR A 83 0.41 2.23 14.16
N THR A 84 1.37 3.03 13.70
CA THR A 84 1.33 3.63 12.37
C THR A 84 1.31 2.57 11.28
N PHE A 85 2.12 1.51 11.41
CA PHE A 85 2.11 0.36 10.52
C PHE A 85 0.73 -0.35 10.46
N MET A 86 0.08 -0.57 11.60
CA MET A 86 -1.27 -1.17 11.61
C MET A 86 -2.31 -0.27 10.95
N VAL A 87 -2.21 1.05 11.12
CA VAL A 87 -3.11 2.03 10.49
C VAL A 87 -2.93 2.03 8.98
N THR A 88 -1.69 2.04 8.47
CA THR A 88 -1.43 2.01 7.02
C THR A 88 -1.92 0.71 6.41
N LEU A 89 -1.69 -0.42 7.07
CA LEU A 89 -2.16 -1.73 6.62
C LEU A 89 -3.70 -1.82 6.55
N MET A 90 -4.40 -1.32 7.58
CA MET A 90 -5.87 -1.26 7.58
C MET A 90 -6.41 -0.30 6.52
N LEU A 91 -5.79 0.87 6.36
CA LEU A 91 -6.16 1.84 5.34
C LEU A 91 -6.00 1.25 3.93
N MET A 92 -4.90 0.54 3.70
CA MET A 92 -4.59 -0.07 2.43
C MET A 92 -5.57 -1.22 2.10
N GLY A 93 -5.72 -2.19 3.00
CA GLY A 93 -6.65 -3.31 2.80
C GLY A 93 -8.11 -2.84 2.72
N GLY A 94 -8.49 -1.83 3.52
CA GLY A 94 -9.80 -1.20 3.46
C GLY A 94 -10.05 -0.50 2.13
N ALA A 95 -9.06 0.23 1.59
CA ALA A 95 -9.17 0.86 0.29
C ALA A 95 -9.35 -0.18 -0.84
N THR A 96 -8.56 -1.25 -0.85
CA THR A 96 -8.70 -2.33 -1.84
C THR A 96 -10.08 -2.99 -1.77
N PHE A 97 -10.56 -3.27 -0.55
CA PHE A 97 -11.90 -3.83 -0.36
C PHE A 97 -12.99 -2.88 -0.87
N LEU A 98 -12.90 -1.59 -0.53
CA LEU A 98 -13.86 -0.59 -0.96
C LEU A 98 -13.85 -0.41 -2.48
N ILE A 99 -12.69 -0.48 -3.15
CA ILE A 99 -12.61 -0.47 -4.63
C ILE A 99 -13.45 -1.61 -5.22
N GLY A 100 -13.39 -2.80 -4.62
CA GLY A 100 -14.21 -3.94 -5.04
C GLY A 100 -15.71 -3.76 -4.82
N CYS A 101 -16.11 -2.89 -3.89
CA CYS A 101 -17.51 -2.55 -3.63
C CYS A 101 -18.03 -1.39 -4.48
N ILE A 102 -17.19 -0.69 -5.26
CA ILE A 102 -17.64 0.43 -6.09
C ILE A 102 -18.52 -0.10 -7.24
N PRO A 103 -19.74 0.42 -7.41
CA PRO A 103 -20.59 0.12 -8.55
C PRO A 103 -19.97 0.56 -9.89
N SER A 104 -20.35 -0.06 -11.01
CA SER A 104 -19.80 0.28 -12.33
C SER A 104 -20.19 1.68 -12.79
N TYR A 105 -19.46 2.21 -13.78
CA TYR A 105 -19.74 3.49 -14.43
C TYR A 105 -21.20 3.57 -14.93
N ASP A 106 -21.77 2.47 -15.41
CA ASP A 106 -23.17 2.43 -15.87
C ASP A 106 -24.18 2.77 -14.76
N THR A 107 -23.83 2.54 -13.49
CA THR A 107 -24.73 2.75 -12.34
C THR A 107 -24.55 4.10 -11.66
N ILE A 108 -23.31 4.59 -11.52
CA ILE A 108 -22.99 5.81 -10.77
C ILE A 108 -22.24 6.88 -11.59
N GLY A 109 -22.00 6.61 -12.88
CA GLY A 109 -21.35 7.54 -13.81
C GLY A 109 -19.95 7.94 -13.35
N PHE A 110 -19.64 9.24 -13.47
CA PHE A 110 -18.33 9.82 -13.16
C PHE A 110 -17.89 9.64 -11.68
N TRP A 111 -18.79 9.27 -10.78
CA TRP A 111 -18.42 8.93 -9.41
C TRP A 111 -17.60 7.64 -9.31
N ALA A 112 -17.81 6.67 -10.21
CA ALA A 112 -17.03 5.43 -10.24
C ALA A 112 -15.50 5.69 -10.36
N PRO A 113 -15.00 6.36 -11.41
CA PRO A 113 -13.57 6.59 -11.57
C PRO A 113 -13.02 7.55 -10.51
N LEU A 114 -13.83 8.51 -10.04
CA LEU A 114 -13.44 9.44 -8.98
C LEU A 114 -13.20 8.72 -7.64
N LEU A 115 -14.11 7.82 -7.25
CA LEU A 115 -13.96 7.03 -6.02
C LEU A 115 -12.76 6.09 -6.11
N VAL A 116 -12.58 5.42 -7.26
CA VAL A 116 -11.39 4.58 -7.51
C VAL A 116 -10.10 5.41 -7.38
N LEU A 117 -10.08 6.61 -7.95
CA LEU A 117 -8.95 7.53 -7.84
C LEU A 117 -8.67 7.90 -6.38
N ILE A 118 -9.69 8.36 -5.64
CA ILE A 118 -9.53 8.76 -4.22
C ILE A 118 -8.98 7.60 -3.39
N LEU A 119 -9.55 6.40 -3.53
CA LEU A 119 -9.08 5.21 -2.81
C LEU A 119 -7.65 4.86 -3.19
N ARG A 120 -7.28 4.98 -4.47
CA ARG A 120 -5.90 4.77 -4.94
C ARG A 120 -4.92 5.78 -4.37
N LEU A 121 -5.32 7.05 -4.25
CA LEU A 121 -4.49 8.08 -3.62
C LEU A 121 -4.28 7.81 -2.13
N LEU A 122 -5.34 7.44 -1.41
CA LEU A 122 -5.27 7.06 0.01
C LEU A 122 -4.36 5.85 0.22
N GLN A 123 -4.46 4.86 -0.66
CA GLN A 123 -3.62 3.67 -0.63
C GLN A 123 -2.15 4.02 -0.92
N GLY A 124 -1.89 4.88 -1.91
CA GLY A 124 -0.56 5.41 -2.20
C GLY A 124 0.05 6.19 -1.03
N LEU A 125 -0.76 6.99 -0.31
CA LEU A 125 -0.34 7.66 0.92
C LEU A 125 0.05 6.65 2.01
N ALA A 126 -0.78 5.64 2.26
CA ALA A 126 -0.53 4.62 3.29
C ALA A 126 0.83 3.93 3.07
N LEU A 127 1.07 3.53 1.82
CA LEU A 127 2.25 2.80 1.39
C LEU A 127 3.54 3.60 1.52
N GLY A 128 3.48 4.92 1.31
CA GLY A 128 4.63 5.79 1.45
C GLY A 128 5.30 5.68 2.82
N GLY A 129 4.52 5.58 3.90
CA GLY A 129 5.05 5.47 5.26
C GLY A 129 5.35 4.05 5.73
N GLU A 130 4.66 3.07 5.17
CA GLU A 130 4.73 1.68 5.64
C GLU A 130 6.12 1.07 5.41
N TYR A 131 6.62 1.13 4.17
CA TYR A 131 7.89 0.50 3.80
C TYR A 131 9.09 1.12 4.54
N GLY A 132 9.15 2.45 4.61
CA GLY A 132 10.19 3.17 5.34
C GLY A 132 10.12 2.91 6.86
N GLY A 133 8.92 2.88 7.42
CA GLY A 133 8.69 2.59 8.83
C GLY A 133 9.05 1.14 9.21
N ALA A 134 8.71 0.17 8.37
CA ALA A 134 9.04 -1.24 8.60
C ALA A 134 10.56 -1.49 8.53
N ALA A 135 11.23 -0.97 7.50
CA ALA A 135 12.68 -1.12 7.36
C ALA A 135 13.45 -0.51 8.55
N THR A 136 13.04 0.67 9.00
CA THR A 136 13.66 1.34 10.14
C THR A 136 13.31 0.67 11.48
N TYR A 137 12.08 0.20 11.65
CA TYR A 137 11.66 -0.54 12.85
C TYR A 137 12.44 -1.86 13.02
N VAL A 138 12.64 -2.62 11.93
CA VAL A 138 13.47 -3.82 11.95
C VAL A 138 14.95 -3.48 12.18
N ALA A 139 15.47 -2.43 11.55
CA ALA A 139 16.86 -1.99 11.78
C ALA A 139 17.15 -1.56 13.22
N GLU A 140 16.16 -0.99 13.92
CA GLU A 140 16.26 -0.60 15.33
C GLU A 140 16.27 -1.79 16.29
N HIS A 141 15.58 -2.88 15.94
CA HIS A 141 15.51 -4.09 16.76
C HIS A 141 16.57 -5.14 16.39
N ALA A 142 17.30 -4.93 15.29
CA ALA A 142 18.32 -5.86 14.82
C ALA A 142 19.62 -5.79 15.65
N PRO A 143 20.32 -6.93 15.84
CA PRO A 143 21.63 -6.97 16.50
C PRO A 143 22.67 -6.06 15.81
N LEU A 144 23.58 -5.49 16.60
CA LEU A 144 24.73 -4.74 16.09
C LEU A 144 25.52 -5.58 15.07
N GLY A 145 25.78 -5.01 13.89
CA GLY A 145 26.48 -5.67 12.79
C GLY A 145 25.63 -6.57 11.88
N GLN A 146 24.35 -6.81 12.18
CA GLN A 146 23.47 -7.68 11.38
C GLN A 146 22.27 -6.96 10.75
N ARG A 147 22.23 -5.63 10.83
CA ARG A 147 21.09 -4.83 10.34
C ARG A 147 20.71 -5.15 8.89
N GLY A 148 21.70 -5.26 7.99
CA GLY A 148 21.47 -5.59 6.58
C GLY A 148 20.79 -6.94 6.36
N TYR A 149 21.20 -7.97 7.10
CA TYR A 149 20.62 -9.32 7.00
C TYR A 149 19.16 -9.36 7.47
N TRP A 150 18.83 -8.64 8.55
CA TRP A 150 17.46 -8.61 9.07
C TRP A 150 16.54 -7.70 8.25
N THR A 151 17.05 -6.59 7.71
CA THR A 151 16.28 -5.73 6.80
C THR A 151 16.05 -6.36 5.44
N SER A 152 16.97 -7.20 4.93
CA SER A 152 16.80 -7.85 3.62
C SER A 152 15.62 -8.81 3.57
N TRP A 153 15.20 -9.38 4.71
CA TRP A 153 14.00 -10.22 4.77
C TRP A 153 12.72 -9.48 4.36
N ILE A 154 12.65 -8.16 4.57
CA ILE A 154 11.52 -7.33 4.14
C ILE A 154 11.50 -7.17 2.61
N GLN A 155 12.66 -7.26 1.95
CA GLN A 155 12.80 -7.16 0.50
C GLN A 155 12.63 -8.49 -0.24
N THR A 156 12.95 -9.60 0.42
CA THR A 156 12.87 -10.95 -0.17
C THR A 156 11.43 -11.49 -0.20
N THR A 157 10.52 -10.91 0.57
CA THR A 157 9.07 -11.14 0.49
C THR A 157 8.41 -10.15 -0.45
#